data_AF-A0A645JJ41-F1
#
_entry.id   AF-A0A645JJ41-F1
#
_cell.length_a   1.000
_cell.length_b   1.000
_cell.length_c   1.000
_cell.angle_alpha   90.00
_cell.angle_beta   90.00
_cell.angle_gamma   90.00
#
_symmetry.space_group_name_H-M   'P 1'
#
loop_
_entity.id
_entity.type
_entity.pdbx_description
1 polymer ?
#
loop_
_entity_poly.entity_id
_entity_poly.type
_entity_poly.pdbx_seq_one_letter_code
_entity_poly.pdbx_strand_id
1 'polypeptide(L)'
;MVEEYHTDDAEYILMTNGSAAGNVKSVIDEARVAGLKVGLARIRLFRPYPREEIVRILKGKKACGVIDRSICLGWNCGHLFMEARAAMAGEEGMPKILSFIDGLSSMDITKEHIELALGMTMAAGNGEPVEETNWLSWE
;
A
#
# COMPACT_ATOMS: atom_id res chain seq x y z
N MET A 1 -9.01 -3.74 -13.41
CA MET A 1 -9.72 -2.92 -12.39
C MET A 1 -8.74 -2.24 -11.44
N VAL A 2 -7.53 -2.78 -11.38
CA VAL A 2 -6.35 -2.18 -10.76
C VAL A 2 -5.49 -1.55 -11.87
N GLU A 3 -4.92 -0.39 -11.60
CA GLU A 3 -3.84 0.19 -12.38
C GLU A 3 -2.52 -0.25 -11.76
N GLU A 4 -1.71 -0.99 -12.52
CA GLU A 4 -0.39 -1.44 -12.11
C GLU A 4 0.70 -0.46 -12.58
N TYR A 5 1.71 -0.26 -11.74
CA TYR A 5 2.87 0.55 -12.06
C TYR A 5 4.12 -0.10 -11.48
N HIS A 6 5.03 -0.58 -12.34
CA HIS A 6 6.24 -1.31 -11.94
C HIS A 6 5.99 -2.50 -10.99
N THR A 7 4.93 -3.29 -11.21
CA THR A 7 4.55 -4.41 -10.32
C THR A 7 5.25 -5.74 -10.66
N ASP A 8 5.66 -5.95 -11.91
CA ASP A 8 6.16 -7.25 -12.40
C ASP A 8 7.38 -7.75 -11.62
N ASP A 9 8.39 -6.89 -11.46
CA ASP A 9 9.66 -7.21 -10.78
C ASP A 9 9.73 -6.66 -9.35
N ALA A 10 8.67 -5.97 -8.88
CA ALA A 10 8.65 -5.38 -7.54
C ALA A 10 8.79 -6.45 -6.45
N GLU A 11 9.51 -6.11 -5.39
CA GLU A 11 9.55 -6.85 -4.13
C GLU A 11 8.59 -6.24 -3.11
N TYR A 12 8.33 -4.93 -3.19
CA TYR A 12 7.45 -4.18 -2.31
C TYR A 12 6.37 -3.49 -3.13
N ILE A 13 5.14 -3.48 -2.63
CA ILE A 13 4.01 -2.83 -3.30
C ILE A 13 3.45 -1.73 -2.40
N LEU A 14 3.21 -0.55 -2.97
CA LEU A 14 2.29 0.42 -2.39
C LEU A 14 0.91 0.23 -3.02
N MET A 15 -0.14 0.30 -2.23
CA MET A 15 -1.52 0.24 -2.68
C MET A 15 -2.25 1.50 -2.24
N THR A 16 -3.02 2.10 -3.14
CA THR A 16 -3.84 3.26 -2.80
C THR A 16 -4.99 3.42 -3.80
N ASN A 17 -5.83 4.43 -3.60
CA ASN A 17 -6.82 4.86 -4.57
C ASN A 17 -6.76 6.40 -4.74
N GLY A 18 -7.60 6.95 -5.62
CA GLY A 18 -7.78 8.39 -5.69
C GLY A 18 -6.54 9.17 -6.14
N SER A 19 -6.40 10.40 -5.66
CA SER A 19 -5.37 11.38 -6.09
C SER A 19 -3.98 11.10 -5.52
N ALA A 20 -3.87 10.42 -4.37
CA ALA A 20 -2.59 10.09 -3.74
C ALA A 20 -1.65 9.30 -4.66
N ALA A 21 -2.22 8.54 -5.60
CA ALA A 21 -1.47 7.78 -6.60
C ALA A 21 -0.45 8.61 -7.40
N GLY A 22 -0.68 9.92 -7.62
CA GLY A 22 0.29 10.78 -8.30
C GLY A 22 1.59 10.94 -7.51
N ASN A 23 1.48 11.21 -6.21
CA ASN A 23 2.63 11.31 -5.31
C ASN A 23 3.30 9.94 -5.12
N VAL A 24 2.51 8.88 -5.03
CA VAL A 24 3.03 7.50 -4.95
C VAL A 24 3.89 7.14 -6.16
N LYS A 25 3.44 7.46 -7.38
CA LYS A 25 4.26 7.22 -8.58
C LYS A 25 5.58 7.99 -8.55
N SER A 26 5.54 9.25 -8.12
CA SER A 26 6.75 10.08 -8.01
C SER A 26 7.78 9.49 -7.05
N VAL A 27 7.33 9.01 -5.87
CA VAL A 27 8.22 8.32 -4.91
C VAL A 27 8.73 6.99 -5.46
N ILE A 28 7.89 6.23 -6.17
CA ILE A 28 8.31 4.99 -6.81
C ILE A 28 9.38 5.23 -7.85
N ASP A 29 9.23 6.26 -8.69
CA ASP A 29 10.22 6.58 -9.73
C ASP A 29 11.59 6.89 -9.10
N GLU A 30 11.61 7.68 -8.03
CA GLU A 30 12.84 7.98 -7.30
C GLU A 30 13.44 6.75 -6.61
N ALA A 31 12.61 5.92 -5.97
CA ALA A 31 13.05 4.67 -5.36
C ALA A 31 13.62 3.70 -6.41
N ARG A 32 13.01 3.65 -7.60
CA ARG A 32 13.46 2.84 -8.73
C ARG A 32 14.80 3.33 -9.28
N VAL A 33 15.02 4.64 -9.38
CA VAL A 33 16.33 5.22 -9.72
C VAL A 33 17.39 4.84 -8.68
N ALA A 34 17.03 4.74 -7.41
CA ALA A 34 17.90 4.25 -6.33
C ALA A 34 18.08 2.71 -6.34
N GLY A 35 17.51 1.99 -7.31
CA GLY A 35 17.65 0.53 -7.46
C GLY A 35 16.70 -0.29 -6.60
N LEU A 36 15.72 0.33 -5.95
CA LEU A 36 14.71 -0.37 -5.14
C LEU A 36 13.59 -0.91 -6.03
N LYS A 37 13.25 -2.19 -5.84
CA LYS A 37 12.18 -2.86 -6.58
C LYS A 37 10.82 -2.61 -5.96
N VAL A 38 10.26 -1.43 -6.22
CA VAL A 38 8.98 -0.99 -5.65
C VAL A 38 7.94 -0.78 -6.76
N GLY A 39 6.71 -1.23 -6.53
CA GLY A 39 5.59 -1.04 -7.46
C GLY A 39 4.37 -0.40 -6.80
N LEU A 40 3.41 0.03 -7.61
CA LEU A 40 2.12 0.53 -7.17
C LEU A 40 0.98 -0.33 -7.76
N ALA A 41 0.04 -0.66 -6.90
CA ALA A 41 -1.27 -1.22 -7.24
C ALA A 41 -2.35 -0.20 -6.89
N ARG A 42 -2.83 0.57 -7.88
CA ARG A 42 -3.86 1.59 -7.65
C ARG A 42 -5.24 1.04 -7.95
N ILE A 43 -6.13 1.04 -6.97
CA ILE A 43 -7.53 0.66 -7.18
C ILE A 43 -8.25 1.73 -8.01
N ARG A 44 -8.73 1.37 -9.21
CA ARG A 44 -9.52 2.26 -10.09
C ARG A 44 -11.02 2.00 -9.95
N LEU A 45 -11.40 0.74 -9.73
CA LEU A 45 -12.78 0.33 -9.48
C LEU A 45 -12.83 -0.47 -8.17
N PHE A 46 -13.46 0.09 -7.14
CA PHE A 46 -13.51 -0.54 -5.81
C PHE A 46 -14.65 -1.55 -5.66
N ARG A 47 -15.74 -1.40 -6.44
CA ARG A 47 -16.90 -2.30 -6.40
C ARG A 47 -17.38 -2.66 -7.82
N PRO A 48 -17.48 -3.96 -8.15
CA PRO A 48 -17.05 -5.12 -7.33
C PRO A 48 -15.54 -5.07 -7.02
N TYR A 49 -15.11 -5.64 -5.88
CA TYR A 49 -13.70 -5.57 -5.48
C TYR A 49 -12.84 -6.52 -6.34
N PRO A 50 -11.70 -6.08 -6.89
CA PRO A 50 -10.91 -6.86 -7.83
C PRO A 50 -9.99 -7.89 -7.13
N ARG A 51 -10.59 -8.83 -6.40
CA ARG A 51 -9.87 -9.83 -5.57
C ARG A 51 -8.79 -10.57 -6.35
N GLU A 52 -9.14 -11.13 -7.51
CA GLU A 52 -8.22 -11.95 -8.32
C GLU A 52 -6.99 -11.15 -8.81
N GLU A 53 -7.18 -9.92 -9.27
CA GLU A 53 -6.09 -9.03 -9.68
C GLU A 53 -5.18 -8.72 -8.49
N ILE A 54 -5.74 -8.43 -7.31
CA ILE A 54 -4.97 -8.09 -6.11
C ILE A 54 -4.15 -9.27 -5.61
N VAL A 55 -4.74 -10.47 -5.53
CA VAL A 55 -4.01 -11.68 -5.13
C VAL A 55 -2.87 -11.96 -6.11
N ARG A 56 -3.09 -11.82 -7.43
CA ARG A 56 -2.03 -11.99 -8.44
C ARG A 56 -0.89 -11.00 -8.26
N ILE A 57 -1.20 -9.71 -8.04
CA ILE A 57 -0.19 -8.65 -7.89
C ILE A 57 0.65 -8.86 -6.62
N LEU A 58 0.01 -9.26 -5.52
CA LEU A 58 0.66 -9.37 -4.21
C LEU A 58 1.41 -10.69 -4.01
N LYS A 59 1.07 -11.76 -4.74
CA LYS A 59 1.69 -13.08 -4.55
C LYS A 59 3.21 -13.02 -4.73
N GLY A 60 3.94 -13.54 -3.74
CA GLY A 60 5.40 -13.62 -3.74
C GLY A 60 6.13 -12.30 -3.45
N LYS A 61 5.40 -11.21 -3.17
CA LYS A 61 5.99 -9.95 -2.72
C LYS A 61 6.41 -10.06 -1.24
N LYS A 62 7.32 -9.21 -0.79
CA LYS A 62 7.80 -9.18 0.60
C LYS A 62 6.82 -8.44 1.53
N ALA A 63 6.39 -7.26 1.11
CA ALA A 63 5.43 -6.46 1.87
C ALA A 63 4.57 -5.57 0.95
N CYS A 64 3.39 -5.21 1.45
CA CYS A 64 2.46 -4.28 0.82
C CYS A 64 2.06 -3.16 1.81
N GLY A 65 2.32 -1.91 1.47
CA GLY A 65 1.86 -0.76 2.22
C GLY A 65 0.57 -0.19 1.62
N VAL A 66 -0.52 -0.17 2.36
CA VAL A 66 -1.81 0.36 1.89
C VAL A 66 -2.06 1.74 2.46
N ILE A 67 -2.12 2.75 1.60
CA ILE A 67 -2.36 4.14 1.98
C ILE A 67 -3.84 4.47 1.75
N ASP A 68 -4.54 4.70 2.85
CA ASP A 68 -5.96 4.95 2.93
C ASP A 68 -6.26 6.38 3.37
N ARG A 69 -7.05 7.09 2.57
CA ARG A 69 -7.69 8.35 2.98
C ARG A 69 -9.04 8.08 3.67
N SER A 70 -9.01 7.20 4.65
CA SER A 70 -10.22 6.72 5.33
C SER A 70 -9.87 6.07 6.66
N ILE A 71 -10.88 5.90 7.51
CA ILE A 71 -10.78 5.08 8.69
C ILE A 71 -12.02 4.19 8.83
N CYS A 72 -11.79 2.90 9.10
CA CYS A 72 -12.81 1.97 9.56
C CYS A 72 -12.87 2.03 11.10
N LEU A 73 -13.76 2.86 11.63
CA LEU A 73 -13.96 3.02 13.08
C LEU A 73 -14.32 1.65 13.71
N GLY A 74 -13.44 1.14 14.58
CA GLY A 74 -13.56 -0.17 15.24
C GLY A 74 -12.54 -1.22 14.77
N TRP A 75 -11.89 -1.01 13.63
CA TRP A 75 -10.87 -1.93 13.09
C TRP A 75 -9.45 -1.35 13.10
N ASN A 76 -9.31 -0.07 13.46
CA ASN A 76 -8.03 0.65 13.50
C ASN A 76 -7.22 0.46 12.20
N CYS A 77 -7.86 0.66 11.03
CA CYS A 77 -7.22 0.57 9.71
C CYS A 77 -8.08 1.30 8.67
N GLY A 78 -7.60 1.34 7.43
CA GLY A 78 -8.35 1.87 6.30
C GLY A 78 -9.19 0.82 5.56
N HIS A 79 -10.15 1.29 4.74
CA HIS A 79 -11.06 0.41 4.00
C HIS A 79 -10.36 -0.41 2.90
N LEU A 80 -9.38 0.15 2.18
CA LEU A 80 -8.63 -0.60 1.19
C LEU A 80 -7.80 -1.69 1.84
N PHE A 81 -7.13 -1.37 2.96
CA PHE A 81 -6.36 -2.33 3.73
C PHE A 81 -7.22 -3.52 4.14
N MET A 82 -8.41 -3.26 4.68
CA MET A 82 -9.32 -4.32 5.13
C MET A 82 -9.73 -5.26 4.00
N GLU A 83 -10.08 -4.72 2.83
CA GLU A 83 -10.45 -5.51 1.65
C GLU A 83 -9.27 -6.30 1.09
N ALA A 84 -8.07 -5.70 1.05
CA ALA A 84 -6.85 -6.39 0.63
C ALA A 84 -6.51 -7.54 1.59
N ARG A 85 -6.61 -7.32 2.90
CA ARG A 85 -6.43 -8.36 3.93
C ARG A 85 -7.44 -9.48 3.76
N ALA A 86 -8.71 -9.16 3.54
CA ALA A 86 -9.75 -10.15 3.29
C ALA A 86 -9.53 -10.92 1.97
N ALA A 87 -9.07 -10.25 0.91
CA ALA A 87 -8.76 -10.88 -0.37
C ALA A 87 -7.64 -11.93 -0.26
N MET A 88 -6.61 -11.62 0.54
CA MET A 88 -5.47 -12.49 0.83
C MET A 88 -5.79 -13.64 1.80
N ALA A 89 -6.91 -13.58 2.52
CA ALA A 89 -7.24 -14.59 3.50
C ALA A 89 -7.39 -15.98 2.85
N GLY A 90 -6.62 -16.95 3.33
CA GLY A 90 -6.59 -18.32 2.79
C GLY A 90 -5.68 -18.50 1.56
N GLU A 91 -5.03 -17.45 1.07
CA GLU A 91 -4.07 -17.54 -0.04
C GLU A 91 -2.65 -17.78 0.49
N GLU A 92 -1.90 -18.65 -0.20
CA GLU A 92 -0.50 -18.94 0.14
C GLU A 92 0.46 -17.95 -0.53
N GLY A 93 1.57 -17.65 0.15
CA GLY A 93 2.64 -16.79 -0.37
C GLY A 93 2.23 -15.31 -0.46
N MET A 94 1.32 -14.87 0.40
CA MET A 94 0.92 -13.46 0.51
C MET A 94 1.94 -12.65 1.34
N PRO A 95 2.15 -11.37 1.01
CA PRO A 95 3.11 -10.51 1.69
C PRO A 95 2.60 -10.09 3.07
N LYS A 96 3.50 -9.57 3.92
CA LYS A 96 3.06 -8.74 5.05
C LYS A 96 2.33 -7.52 4.52
N ILE A 97 1.28 -7.07 5.19
CA ILE A 97 0.52 -5.89 4.78
C ILE A 97 0.48 -4.88 5.93
N LEU A 98 0.67 -3.60 5.60
CA LEU A 98 0.58 -2.50 6.56
C LEU A 98 -0.52 -1.54 6.12
N SER A 99 -1.21 -0.95 7.10
CA SER A 99 -2.19 0.11 6.93
C SER A 99 -1.54 1.46 7.24
N PHE A 100 -1.67 2.40 6.33
CA PHE A 100 -1.25 3.79 6.51
C PHE A 100 -2.47 4.70 6.36
N ILE A 101 -2.81 5.42 7.43
CA ILE A 101 -3.95 6.35 7.45
C ILE A 101 -3.41 7.77 7.30
N ASP A 102 -3.90 8.49 6.29
CA ASP A 102 -3.46 9.85 6.00
C ASP A 102 -4.51 10.67 5.23
N GLY A 103 -4.34 11.99 5.12
CA GLY A 103 -5.20 12.87 4.32
C GLY A 103 -6.64 13.01 4.82
N LEU A 104 -6.90 12.65 6.08
CA LEU A 104 -8.18 12.90 6.74
C LEU A 104 -8.44 14.40 6.83
N SER A 105 -9.71 14.80 6.90
CA SER A 105 -10.11 16.20 7.00
C SER A 105 -9.58 17.09 5.86
N SER A 106 -9.43 16.53 4.65
CA SER A 106 -8.89 17.21 3.47
C SER A 106 -7.41 17.63 3.58
N MET A 107 -6.66 17.05 4.53
CA MET A 107 -5.22 17.23 4.60
C MET A 107 -4.54 16.61 3.37
N ASP A 108 -3.35 17.12 3.08
CA ASP A 108 -2.52 16.60 1.99
C ASP A 108 -1.87 15.27 2.39
N ILE A 109 -1.73 14.39 1.41
CA ILE A 109 -0.87 13.20 1.50
C ILE A 109 0.41 13.59 0.77
N THR A 110 1.41 14.04 1.52
CA THR A 110 2.62 14.63 0.93
C THR A 110 3.56 13.54 0.44
N LYS A 111 4.63 13.95 -0.26
CA LYS A 111 5.65 13.01 -0.74
C LYS A 111 6.40 12.37 0.43
N GLU A 112 6.68 13.15 1.47
CA GLU A 112 7.37 12.71 2.69
C GLU A 112 6.56 11.63 3.43
N HIS A 113 5.23 11.78 3.50
CA HIS A 113 4.35 10.74 4.05
C HIS A 113 4.47 9.42 3.28
N ILE A 114 4.49 9.49 1.93
CA ILE A 114 4.65 8.31 1.08
C ILE A 114 6.05 7.68 1.25
N GLU A 115 7.10 8.49 1.35
CA GLU A 115 8.47 8.01 1.61
C GLU A 115 8.57 7.28 2.95
N LEU A 116 7.94 7.82 4.00
CA LEU A 116 7.84 7.16 5.31
C LEU A 116 7.09 5.82 5.20
N ALA A 117 5.92 5.81 4.55
CA ALA A 117 5.14 4.59 4.34
C ALA A 117 5.94 3.52 3.56
N LEU A 118 6.71 3.93 2.55
CA LEU A 118 7.58 3.04 1.80
C LEU A 118 8.70 2.47 2.67
N GLY A 119 9.38 3.31 3.45
CA GLY A 119 10.44 2.87 4.37
C GLY A 119 9.93 1.84 5.37
N MET A 120 8.78 2.09 5.99
CA MET A 120 8.13 1.17 6.93
C MET A 120 7.68 -0.14 6.26
N THR A 121 7.15 -0.06 5.03
CA THR A 121 6.81 -1.24 4.24
C THR A 121 8.04 -2.11 3.95
N MET A 122 9.16 -1.48 3.60
CA MET A 122 10.42 -2.19 3.35
C MET A 122 10.98 -2.84 4.62
N ALA A 123 10.99 -2.11 5.74
CA ALA A 123 11.42 -2.61 7.04
C ALA A 123 10.61 -3.86 7.43
N ALA A 124 9.28 -3.79 7.33
CA ALA A 124 8.42 -4.94 7.63
C ALA A 124 8.72 -6.16 6.73
N GLY A 125 8.89 -5.93 5.42
CA GLY A 125 9.25 -6.99 4.46
C GLY A 125 10.65 -7.59 4.68
N ASN A 126 11.55 -6.86 5.36
CA ASN A 126 12.87 -7.33 5.76
C ASN A 126 12.90 -7.99 7.14
N GLY A 127 11.74 -8.09 7.81
CA GLY A 127 11.61 -8.77 9.11
C GLY A 127 11.76 -7.86 10.32
N GLU A 128 11.89 -6.54 10.13
CA GLU A 128 11.93 -5.59 11.23
C GLU A 128 10.54 -5.44 11.88
N PRO A 129 10.48 -5.17 13.19
CA PRO A 129 9.23 -4.93 13.89
C PRO A 129 8.65 -3.57 13.48
N VAL A 130 7.45 -3.59 12.91
CA VAL A 130 6.68 -2.39 12.52
C VAL A 130 5.22 -2.62 12.92
N GLU A 131 4.56 -1.59 13.44
CA GLU A 131 3.14 -1.64 13.75
C GLU A 131 2.30 -1.87 12.49
N GLU A 132 1.21 -2.64 12.61
CA GLU A 132 0.35 -2.96 11.45
C GLU A 132 -0.35 -1.71 10.90
N THR A 133 -0.77 -0.80 11.78
CA THR A 133 -1.45 0.45 11.41
C THR A 133 -0.65 1.65 11.89
N ASN A 134 -0.38 2.58 10.98
CA ASN A 134 0.45 3.76 11.21
C ASN A 134 -0.28 5.03 10.70
N TRP A 135 -0.17 6.13 11.45
CA TRP A 135 -0.89 7.38 11.14
C TRP A 135 0.10 8.45 10.67
N LEU A 136 0.20 8.65 9.35
CA LEU A 136 1.31 9.41 8.78
C LEU A 136 1.28 10.92 9.08
N SER A 137 0.10 11.52 9.25
CA SER A 137 -0.02 12.96 9.54
C SER A 137 0.00 13.31 11.04
N TRP A 138 0.13 12.32 11.93
CA TRP A 138 -0.06 12.50 13.37
C TRP A 138 1.06 11.92 14.23
N GLU A 139 2.09 11.35 13.60
CA GLU A 139 3.30 10.78 14.19
C GLU A 139 4.54 11.41 13.57
#